data_AF-A0A5I0SJN2-F1
#
_entry.id   AF-A0A5I0SJN2-F1
#
_cell.length_a   1.000
_cell.length_b   1.000
_cell.length_c   1.000
_cell.angle_alpha   90.00
_cell.angle_beta   90.00
_cell.angle_gamma   90.00
#
_symmetry.space_group_name_H-M   'P 1'
#
loop_
_entity.id
_entity.type
_entity.pdbx_description
1 polymer ?
#
loop_
_entity_poly.entity_id
_entity_poly.type
_entity_poly.pdbx_seq_one_letter_code
_entity_poly.pdbx_strand_id
1 'polypeptide(L)'
;MLKQVEIFTDGSCLGNPGPGGYGAILRYRGHEKTFSEGYTLTTNNRMELMAAIVALEALKEHCEVTLSTDSQYVRQGITQWIHNWKKRGWKTAEKKPVKNVDLWKRLDAALGQHQIKWVWVKGHAGHPENERCDELARAAAMNPTQEDSGYQAEA
;
A
#
# COMPACT_ATOMS: atom_id res chain seq x y z
N MET A 1 -9.11 15.21 -20.74
CA MET A 1 -8.92 15.35 -19.28
C MET A 1 -8.68 13.96 -18.71
N LEU A 2 -7.74 13.80 -17.79
CA LEU A 2 -7.49 12.52 -17.14
C LEU A 2 -8.68 12.16 -16.24
N LYS A 3 -8.86 10.86 -16.00
CA LYS A 3 -9.91 10.36 -15.10
C LYS A 3 -9.49 10.64 -13.66
N GLN A 4 -10.38 11.27 -12.88
CA GLN A 4 -10.17 11.51 -11.45
C GLN A 4 -10.65 10.31 -10.66
N VAL A 5 -9.72 9.63 -9.99
CA VAL A 5 -9.97 8.42 -9.20
C VAL A 5 -9.61 8.70 -7.74
N GLU A 6 -10.45 8.24 -6.83
CA GLU A 6 -10.15 8.25 -5.40
C GLU A 6 -9.76 6.84 -4.97
N ILE A 7 -8.70 6.72 -4.20
CA ILE A 7 -8.21 5.46 -3.65
C ILE A 7 -8.06 5.63 -2.14
N PHE A 8 -8.55 4.67 -1.37
CA PHE A 8 -8.40 4.57 0.07
C PHE A 8 -7.73 3.24 0.37
N THR A 9 -6.78 3.24 1.31
CA THR A 9 -5.95 2.06 1.57
C THR A 9 -5.61 1.94 3.03
N ASP A 10 -5.59 0.70 3.51
CA ASP A 10 -5.12 0.32 4.83
C ASP A 10 -4.50 -1.10 4.80
N GLY A 11 -3.64 -1.39 5.77
CA GLY A 11 -2.99 -2.67 5.95
C GLY A 11 -2.94 -3.06 7.43
N SER A 12 -3.18 -4.34 7.71
CA SER A 12 -3.24 -4.86 9.07
C SER A 12 -2.43 -6.15 9.21
N CYS A 13 -1.91 -6.41 10.41
CA CYS A 13 -1.19 -7.64 10.72
C CYS A 13 -1.47 -8.07 12.18
N LEU A 14 -1.87 -9.33 12.35
CA LEU A 14 -2.13 -9.98 13.64
C LEU A 14 -0.82 -10.52 14.22
N GLY A 15 -0.06 -9.64 14.83
CA GLY A 15 1.35 -9.87 15.16
C GLY A 15 2.26 -9.44 14.02
N ASN A 16 3.48 -8.98 14.33
CA ASN A 16 4.36 -8.33 13.36
C ASN A 16 5.80 -8.86 13.47
N PRO A 17 6.16 -9.96 12.78
CA PRO A 17 5.40 -10.60 11.69
C PRO A 17 4.26 -11.51 12.18
N GLY A 18 3.31 -11.78 11.29
CA GLY A 18 2.15 -12.65 11.54
C GLY A 18 1.20 -12.71 10.33
N PRO A 19 0.04 -13.35 10.47
CA PRO A 19 -1.03 -13.26 9.50
C PRO A 19 -1.41 -11.79 9.25
N GLY A 20 -1.46 -11.35 8.01
CA GLY A 20 -1.77 -9.97 7.66
C GLY A 20 -2.71 -9.88 6.47
N GLY A 21 -3.27 -8.71 6.25
CA GLY A 21 -4.17 -8.46 5.15
C GLY A 21 -4.18 -6.99 4.78
N TYR A 22 -4.61 -6.70 3.56
CA TYR A 22 -4.82 -5.33 3.11
C TYR A 22 -6.28 -5.09 2.74
N GLY A 23 -6.67 -3.83 2.78
CA GLY A 23 -7.94 -3.34 2.28
C GLY A 23 -7.71 -2.12 1.40
N ALA A 24 -8.34 -2.11 0.23
CA ALA A 24 -8.32 -0.94 -0.64
C ALA A 24 -9.68 -0.70 -1.29
N ILE A 25 -10.07 0.56 -1.38
CA ILE A 25 -11.29 1.00 -2.04
C ILE A 25 -10.89 1.97 -3.16
N LEU A 26 -11.39 1.72 -4.36
CA LEU A 26 -11.19 2.55 -5.55
C LEU A 26 -12.54 3.08 -6.02
N ARG A 27 -12.66 4.40 -6.16
CA ARG A 27 -13.89 5.07 -6.56
C ARG A 27 -13.69 5.89 -7.84
N TYR A 28 -14.60 5.72 -8.79
CA TYR A 28 -14.63 6.48 -10.04
C TYR A 28 -16.07 6.69 -10.51
N ARG A 29 -16.49 7.95 -10.69
CA ARG A 29 -17.83 8.32 -11.20
C ARG A 29 -18.99 7.61 -10.48
N GLY A 30 -18.93 7.53 -9.15
CA GLY A 30 -19.96 6.89 -8.33
C GLY A 30 -19.91 5.36 -8.32
N HIS A 31 -18.99 4.73 -9.06
CA HIS A 31 -18.71 3.30 -8.95
C HIS A 31 -17.58 3.07 -7.96
N GLU A 32 -17.73 2.03 -7.15
CA GLU A 32 -16.76 1.60 -6.16
C GLU A 32 -16.29 0.18 -6.48
N LYS A 33 -14.99 -0.06 -6.32
CA LYS A 33 -14.37 -1.39 -6.32
C LYS A 33 -13.59 -1.56 -5.04
N THR A 34 -13.68 -2.74 -4.46
CA THR A 34 -12.98 -3.11 -3.24
C THR A 34 -12.01 -4.23 -3.52
N PHE A 35 -10.82 -4.15 -2.92
CA PHE A 35 -9.78 -5.16 -2.98
C PHE A 35 -9.38 -5.52 -1.55
N SER A 36 -9.28 -6.81 -1.27
CA SER A 36 -8.79 -7.30 0.00
C SER A 36 -8.26 -8.72 -0.18
N GLU A 37 -7.12 -9.00 0.43
CA GLU A 37 -6.50 -10.33 0.40
C GLU A 37 -5.64 -10.52 1.64
N GLY A 38 -5.60 -11.76 2.13
CA GLY A 38 -4.91 -12.14 3.37
C GLY A 38 -3.70 -13.03 3.11
N TYR A 39 -2.61 -12.77 3.83
CA TYR A 39 -1.32 -13.44 3.74
C TYR A 39 -0.96 -14.12 5.05
N THR A 40 -0.49 -15.37 4.98
CA THR A 40 -0.27 -16.23 6.16
C THR A 40 0.85 -15.74 7.07
N LEU A 41 1.90 -15.13 6.49
CA LEU A 41 3.02 -14.56 7.23
C LEU A 41 3.57 -13.32 6.50
N THR A 42 3.37 -12.15 7.08
CA THR A 42 3.82 -10.86 6.54
C THR A 42 4.04 -9.85 7.68
N THR A 43 4.09 -8.55 7.37
CA THR A 43 4.21 -7.45 8.34
C THR A 43 3.22 -6.33 8.00
N ASN A 44 2.91 -5.48 8.98
CA ASN A 44 2.00 -4.35 8.77
C ASN A 44 2.45 -3.45 7.60
N ASN A 45 3.72 -3.07 7.59
CA ASN A 45 4.30 -2.20 6.56
C ASN A 45 4.22 -2.80 5.15
N ARG A 46 4.29 -4.13 5.02
CA ARG A 46 4.14 -4.81 3.72
C ARG A 46 2.69 -4.77 3.25
N MET A 47 1.73 -4.95 4.14
CA MET A 47 0.31 -4.85 3.82
C MET A 47 -0.12 -3.43 3.45
N GLU A 48 0.39 -2.42 4.17
CA GLU A 48 0.16 -1.01 3.81
C GLU A 48 0.68 -0.68 2.40
N LEU A 49 1.87 -1.19 2.03
CA LEU A 49 2.39 -1.06 0.67
C LEU A 49 1.54 -1.81 -0.35
N MET A 50 1.17 -3.06 -0.04
CA MET A 50 0.39 -3.91 -0.94
C MET A 50 -0.97 -3.29 -1.27
N ALA A 51 -1.64 -2.69 -0.28
CA ALA A 51 -2.91 -1.98 -0.46
C ALA A 51 -2.82 -0.92 -1.57
N ALA A 52 -1.80 -0.06 -1.50
CA ALA A 52 -1.56 1.00 -2.47
C ALA A 52 -1.19 0.44 -3.85
N ILE A 53 -0.34 -0.58 -3.88
CA ILE A 53 0.10 -1.24 -5.11
C ILE A 53 -1.09 -1.82 -5.87
N VAL A 54 -1.90 -2.66 -5.21
CA VAL A 54 -3.01 -3.37 -5.86
C VAL A 54 -4.06 -2.39 -6.39
N ALA A 55 -4.37 -1.35 -5.62
CA ALA A 55 -5.33 -0.34 -6.05
C ALA A 55 -4.84 0.44 -7.28
N LEU A 56 -3.55 0.79 -7.34
CA LEU A 56 -2.96 1.48 -8.49
C LEU A 56 -2.84 0.58 -9.71
N GLU A 57 -2.41 -0.67 -9.54
CA GLU A 57 -2.29 -1.64 -10.64
C GLU A 57 -3.65 -2.04 -11.25
N ALA A 58 -4.75 -1.83 -10.54
CA ALA A 58 -6.10 -2.03 -11.08
C ALA A 58 -6.50 -0.98 -12.13
N LEU A 59 -5.78 0.16 -12.21
CA LEU A 59 -6.01 1.20 -13.20
C LEU A 59 -5.42 0.78 -14.55
N LYS A 60 -6.27 0.77 -15.58
CA LYS A 60 -5.89 0.33 -16.94
C LYS A 60 -5.40 1.44 -17.85
N GLU A 61 -5.43 2.69 -17.38
CA GLU A 61 -5.08 3.87 -18.15
C GLU A 61 -4.51 4.95 -17.21
N HIS A 62 -3.86 5.97 -17.79
CA HIS A 62 -3.36 7.11 -17.03
C HIS A 62 -4.50 7.88 -16.35
N CYS A 63 -4.33 8.18 -15.06
CA CYS A 63 -5.35 8.78 -14.19
C CYS A 63 -4.75 9.88 -13.32
N GLU A 64 -5.59 10.80 -12.89
CA GLU A 64 -5.34 11.68 -11.75
C GLU A 64 -5.93 10.98 -10.51
N VAL A 65 -5.08 10.63 -9.56
CA VAL A 65 -5.46 9.80 -8.42
C VAL A 65 -5.31 10.61 -7.13
N THR A 66 -6.36 10.65 -6.31
CA THR A 66 -6.24 11.06 -4.90
C THR A 66 -6.16 9.80 -4.06
N LEU A 67 -4.98 9.51 -3.50
CA LEU A 67 -4.75 8.32 -2.67
C LEU A 67 -4.68 8.70 -1.20
N SER A 68 -5.62 8.20 -0.42
CA SER A 68 -5.72 8.37 1.02
C SER A 68 -5.22 7.14 1.78
N THR A 69 -4.35 7.37 2.75
CA THR A 69 -3.82 6.35 3.66
C THR A 69 -3.41 7.00 4.98
N ASP A 70 -3.52 6.27 6.08
CA ASP A 70 -3.00 6.69 7.38
C ASP A 70 -1.59 6.16 7.66
N SER A 71 -1.10 5.25 6.83
CA SER A 71 0.24 4.68 6.90
C SER A 71 1.32 5.76 6.90
N GLN A 72 2.01 5.88 8.03
CA GLN A 72 3.21 6.70 8.12
C GLN A 72 4.34 6.12 7.28
N TYR A 73 4.42 4.79 7.14
CA TYR A 73 5.48 4.13 6.40
C TYR A 73 5.40 4.45 4.90
N VAL A 74 4.21 4.35 4.31
CA VAL A 74 3.97 4.74 2.91
C VAL A 74 4.20 6.24 2.73
N ARG A 75 3.63 7.08 3.62
CA ARG A 75 3.83 8.53 3.57
C ARG A 75 5.31 8.91 3.58
N GLN A 76 6.08 8.43 4.56
CA GLN A 76 7.49 8.78 4.70
C GLN A 76 8.30 8.24 3.53
N GLY A 77 8.03 7.00 3.09
CA GLY A 77 8.74 6.43 1.96
C GLY A 77 8.53 7.20 0.67
N ILE A 78 7.31 7.61 0.36
CA ILE A 78 7.02 8.40 -0.84
C ILE A 78 7.56 9.82 -0.75
N THR A 79 7.41 10.48 0.40
CA THR A 79 7.76 11.91 0.52
C THR A 79 9.24 12.17 0.82
N GLN A 80 9.97 11.20 1.38
CA GLN A 80 11.33 11.42 1.89
C GLN A 80 12.35 10.41 1.35
N TRP A 81 12.01 9.12 1.27
CA TRP A 81 13.03 8.08 1.11
C TRP A 81 13.22 7.62 -0.34
N ILE A 82 12.14 7.45 -1.09
CA ILE A 82 12.14 6.78 -2.40
C ILE A 82 13.07 7.46 -3.41
N HIS A 83 13.14 8.79 -3.41
CA HIS A 83 14.03 9.54 -4.31
C HIS A 83 15.50 9.24 -4.04
N ASN A 84 15.89 9.14 -2.77
CA ASN A 84 17.26 8.82 -2.38
C ASN A 84 17.58 7.35 -2.61
N TRP A 85 16.63 6.44 -2.35
CA TRP A 85 16.80 5.02 -2.65
C TRP A 85 16.99 4.78 -4.14
N LYS A 86 16.20 5.40 -5.01
CA LYS A 86 16.37 5.31 -6.47
C LYS A 86 17.76 5.78 -6.91
N LYS A 87 18.22 6.93 -6.42
CA LYS A 87 19.57 7.46 -6.69
C LYS A 87 20.69 6.51 -6.22
N ARG A 88 20.47 5.77 -5.13
CA ARG A 88 21.42 4.83 -4.54
C ARG A 88 21.25 3.39 -5.05
N GLY A 89 20.46 3.17 -6.11
CA GLY A 89 20.23 1.84 -6.68
C GLY A 89 19.50 0.89 -5.71
N TRP A 90 18.58 1.43 -4.92
CA TRP A 90 17.78 0.73 -3.92
C TRP A 90 18.58 0.06 -2.80
N LYS A 91 19.66 0.72 -2.36
CA LYS A 91 20.53 0.27 -1.28
C LYS A 91 20.61 1.27 -0.13
N THR A 92 20.80 0.77 1.08
CA THR A 92 21.08 1.55 2.30
C THR A 92 22.52 2.07 2.30
N ALA A 93 22.89 2.88 3.30
CA ALA A 93 24.27 3.33 3.48
C ALA A 93 25.26 2.16 3.67
N GLU A 94 24.80 1.04 4.24
CA GLU A 94 25.56 -0.20 4.42
C GLU A 94 25.65 -1.05 3.13
N LYS A 95 25.19 -0.53 1.99
CA LYS A 95 25.13 -1.23 0.69
C LYS A 95 24.24 -2.49 0.66
N LYS A 96 23.44 -2.73 1.70
CA LYS A 96 22.39 -3.76 1.72
C LYS A 96 21.15 -3.26 0.97
N PRO A 97 20.31 -4.14 0.39
CA PRO A 97 19.01 -3.75 -0.14
C PRO A 97 18.16 -3.03 0.90
N VAL A 98 17.34 -2.07 0.47
CA VAL A 98 16.37 -1.44 1.38
C VAL A 98 15.33 -2.46 1.83
N LYS A 99 14.82 -2.33 3.06
CA LYS A 99 13.73 -3.18 3.55
C LYS A 99 12.51 -3.05 2.64
N ASN A 100 11.86 -4.18 2.32
CA ASN A 100 10.71 -4.25 1.40
C ASN A 100 10.99 -3.68 -0.01
N VAL A 101 12.24 -3.79 -0.50
CA VAL A 101 12.63 -3.27 -1.82
C VAL A 101 11.77 -3.82 -2.97
N ASP A 102 11.30 -5.06 -2.84
CA ASP A 102 10.41 -5.73 -3.79
C ASP A 102 9.11 -4.93 -3.97
N LEU A 103 8.44 -4.61 -2.86
CA LEU A 103 7.19 -3.85 -2.89
C LEU A 103 7.43 -2.37 -3.24
N TRP A 104 8.51 -1.76 -2.76
CA TRP A 104 8.81 -0.37 -3.10
C TRP A 104 9.07 -0.17 -4.60
N LYS A 105 9.78 -1.10 -5.24
CA LYS A 105 9.98 -1.06 -6.71
C LYS A 105 8.68 -1.26 -7.46
N ARG A 106 7.82 -2.17 -7.00
CA ARG A 106 6.51 -2.41 -7.60
C ARG A 106 5.60 -1.18 -7.46
N LEU A 107 5.58 -0.55 -6.28
CA LEU A 107 4.87 0.71 -6.05
C LEU A 107 5.42 1.84 -6.95
N ASP A 108 6.74 2.03 -7.03
CA ASP A 108 7.35 3.05 -7.90
C ASP A 108 6.95 2.90 -9.37
N ALA A 109 6.88 1.66 -9.86
CA ALA A 109 6.43 1.36 -11.22
C ALA A 109 4.94 1.71 -11.43
N ALA A 110 4.07 1.40 -10.45
CA ALA A 110 2.66 1.76 -10.50
C ALA A 110 2.45 3.28 -10.46
N LEU A 111 3.22 4.00 -9.63
CA LEU A 111 3.13 5.47 -9.53
C LEU A 111 3.53 6.18 -10.82
N GLY A 112 4.52 5.64 -11.55
CA GLY A 112 5.00 6.24 -12.80
C GLY A 112 3.94 6.38 -13.90
N GLN A 113 2.79 5.72 -13.76
CA GLN A 113 1.69 5.76 -14.71
C GLN A 113 0.59 6.77 -14.34
N HIS A 114 0.66 7.45 -13.20
CA HIS A 114 -0.45 8.29 -12.74
C HIS A 114 0.03 9.62 -12.16
N GLN A 115 -0.84 10.62 -12.17
CA GLN A 115 -0.64 11.84 -11.40
C GLN A 115 -1.26 11.63 -10.02
N ILE A 116 -0.42 11.43 -9.00
CA ILE A 116 -0.89 11.01 -7.68
C ILE A 116 -0.84 12.21 -6.72
N LYS A 117 -1.98 12.54 -6.12
CA LYS A 117 -2.10 13.40 -4.95
C LYS A 117 -2.24 12.52 -3.71
N TRP A 118 -1.27 12.62 -2.80
CA TRP A 118 -1.28 11.89 -1.55
C TRP A 118 -2.03 12.66 -0.47
N VAL A 119 -2.96 11.99 0.20
CA VAL A 119 -3.71 12.51 1.35
C VAL A 119 -3.39 11.64 2.55
N TRP A 120 -2.61 12.18 3.47
CA TRP A 120 -2.39 11.49 4.74
C TRP A 120 -3.48 11.86 5.72
N VAL A 121 -4.12 10.84 6.30
CA VAL A 121 -5.09 10.99 7.37
C VAL A 121 -4.48 10.52 8.69
N LYS A 122 -4.88 11.15 9.80
CA LYS A 122 -4.31 10.84 11.11
C LYS A 122 -5.12 9.74 11.79
N GLY A 123 -4.74 8.49 11.52
CA GLY A 123 -5.48 7.31 11.99
C GLY A 123 -6.86 7.19 11.32
N HIS A 124 -7.63 6.20 11.76
CA HIS A 124 -8.89 5.84 11.09
C HIS A 124 -10.08 6.73 11.48
N ALA A 125 -10.07 7.34 12.67
CA ALA A 125 -11.24 8.03 13.23
C ALA A 125 -11.69 9.25 12.42
N GLY A 126 -12.89 9.18 11.84
CA GLY A 126 -13.51 10.27 11.10
C GLY A 126 -13.31 10.22 9.59
N HIS A 127 -12.77 9.11 9.07
CA HIS A 127 -12.62 8.85 7.64
C HIS A 127 -13.30 7.51 7.29
N PRO A 128 -14.60 7.50 6.94
CA PRO A 128 -15.37 6.27 6.77
C PRO A 128 -14.76 5.27 5.78
N GLU A 129 -14.14 5.74 4.70
CA GLU A 129 -13.49 4.87 3.74
C GLU A 129 -12.21 4.21 4.28
N ASN A 130 -11.45 4.91 5.13
CA ASN A 130 -10.28 4.34 5.79
C ASN A 130 -10.68 3.33 6.86
N GLU A 131 -11.73 3.63 7.65
CA GLU A 131 -12.31 2.66 8.61
C GLU A 131 -12.78 1.39 7.89
N ARG A 132 -13.42 1.52 6.72
CA ARG A 132 -13.79 0.36 5.89
C ARG A 132 -12.57 -0.40 5.36
N CYS A 133 -11.49 0.29 4.99
CA CYS A 133 -10.25 -0.39 4.57
C CYS A 133 -9.60 -1.17 5.72
N ASP A 134 -9.59 -0.61 6.93
CA ASP A 134 -9.12 -1.27 8.15
C ASP A 134 -9.93 -2.54 8.45
N GLU A 135 -11.27 -2.48 8.37
CA GLU A 135 -12.15 -3.64 8.53
C GLU A 135 -11.84 -4.74 7.51
N LEU A 136 -11.68 -4.38 6.23
CA LEU A 136 -11.31 -5.31 5.17
C LEU A 136 -9.95 -5.96 5.43
N ALA A 137 -8.95 -5.15 5.79
CA ALA A 137 -7.60 -5.60 6.08
C ALA A 137 -7.58 -6.59 7.26
N ARG A 138 -8.29 -6.28 8.35
CA ARG A 138 -8.42 -7.17 9.52
C ARG A 138 -9.16 -8.46 9.18
N ALA A 139 -10.27 -8.37 8.44
CA ALA A 139 -11.03 -9.56 8.03
C ALA A 139 -10.19 -10.52 7.18
N ALA A 140 -9.39 -9.98 6.26
CA ALA A 140 -8.44 -10.75 5.46
C ALA A 140 -7.31 -11.35 6.30
N ALA A 141 -6.75 -10.60 7.25
CA ALA A 141 -5.71 -11.11 8.16
C ALA A 141 -6.19 -12.28 9.04
N MET A 142 -7.49 -12.31 9.38
CA MET A 142 -8.10 -13.41 10.16
C MET A 142 -8.30 -14.70 9.34
N ASN A 143 -8.37 -14.60 8.00
CA ASN A 143 -8.59 -15.73 7.11
C ASN A 143 -7.58 -15.70 5.94
N PRO A 144 -6.27 -15.78 6.22
CA PRO A 144 -5.25 -15.63 5.19
C PRO A 144 -5.28 -16.81 4.20
N THR A 145 -5.16 -16.52 2.91
CA THR A 145 -5.18 -17.53 1.85
C THR A 145 -3.89 -17.58 1.02
N GLN A 146 -3.07 -16.52 1.09
CA GLN A 146 -1.89 -16.33 0.25
C GLN A 146 -0.58 -16.43 1.04
N GLU A 147 0.51 -16.68 0.32
CA GLU A 147 1.87 -16.59 0.83
C GLU A 147 2.50 -15.27 0.38
N ASP A 148 3.17 -14.56 1.31
CA ASP A 148 3.95 -13.37 0.97
C ASP A 148 5.38 -13.78 0.62
N SER A 149 5.58 -14.24 -0.62
CA SER A 149 6.89 -14.75 -1.09
C SER A 149 8.02 -13.72 -1.08
N GLY A 150 7.69 -12.42 -0.99
CA GLY A 150 8.67 -11.35 -0.85
C GLY A 150 9.04 -11.03 0.60
N TYR A 151 8.32 -11.58 1.57
CA TYR A 151 8.67 -11.43 2.98
C TYR A 151 9.95 -12.21 3.28
N GLN A 152 10.92 -11.51 3.86
CA GLN A 152 12.16 -12.09 4.36
C GLN A 152 12.26 -11.75 5.84
N ALA A 153 12.41 -12.78 6.68
CA ALA A 153 12.75 -12.57 8.08
C ALA A 153 14.07 -11.80 8.14
N GLU A 154 14.12 -10.74 8.94
CA GLU A 154 15.37 -10.05 9.21
C GLU A 154 16.29 -11.03 9.97
N ALA A 155 17.51 -11.21 9.45
CA ALA A 155 18.57 -11.98 10.11
C ALA A 155 19.23 -11.18 11.23
#